data_AF-A0A3N2R181-F1
#
_entry.id   AF-A0A3N2R181-F1
#
_cell.length_a   1.000
_cell.length_b   1.000
_cell.length_c   1.000
_cell.angle_alpha   90.00
_cell.angle_beta   90.00
_cell.angle_gamma   90.00
#
_symmetry.space_group_name_H-M   'P 1'
#
loop_
_entity.id
_entity.type
_entity.pdbx_description
1 polymer ?
#
loop_
_entity_poly.entity_id
_entity_poly.type
_entity_poly.pdbx_seq_one_letter_code
_entity_poly.pdbx_strand_id
1 'polypeptide(L)'
;MAAGDGPSGRAGRCPGNHPEDIMADHETWLKKTLADILGEDRGLPDYAIDAFRKFGPEDLDELRRNERQAVMQAIKAKAHESRDSRGGGLGEGAGRPAWTEGDMDWALRAAKSALEAEPAGKRSEKAEALLADCECPSATGPNPGQDTRTAGEIGEGRKP
;
A
#
# COMPACT_ATOMS: atom_id res chain seq x y z
N MET A 1 63.43 16.91 -12.54
CA MET A 1 63.34 15.89 -11.47
C MET A 1 62.54 16.48 -10.32
N ALA A 2 61.28 16.05 -10.18
CA ALA A 2 60.38 16.10 -9.01
C ALA A 2 58.97 15.81 -9.58
N ALA A 3 58.49 14.58 -9.39
CA ALA A 3 57.36 14.22 -8.51
C ALA A 3 56.01 14.66 -9.12
N GLY A 4 55.00 13.83 -9.34
CA GLY A 4 54.67 12.45 -8.96
C GLY A 4 53.15 12.33 -9.07
N ASP A 5 52.64 11.09 -9.02
CA ASP A 5 51.26 10.73 -8.60
C ASP A 5 50.09 11.33 -9.42
N GLY A 6 49.44 10.61 -10.34
CA GLY A 6 48.61 9.44 -10.06
C GLY A 6 47.12 9.82 -10.26
N PRO A 7 46.38 9.22 -11.21
CA PRO A 7 44.99 9.60 -11.47
C PRO A 7 44.10 9.14 -10.32
N SER A 8 43.60 10.09 -9.52
CA SER A 8 42.62 9.81 -8.48
C SER A 8 41.34 9.26 -9.10
N GLY A 9 41.10 8.00 -8.78
CA GLY A 9 40.03 7.17 -9.29
C GLY A 9 38.66 7.82 -9.20
N ARG A 10 37.87 7.57 -10.24
CA ARG A 10 36.42 7.48 -10.14
C ARG A 10 36.08 6.59 -8.94
N ALA A 11 35.62 7.20 -7.85
CA ALA A 11 34.93 6.47 -6.82
C ALA A 11 33.66 5.90 -7.44
N GLY A 12 33.71 4.63 -7.81
CA GLY A 12 32.53 3.79 -7.91
C GLY A 12 31.84 3.87 -6.56
N ARG A 13 30.76 4.64 -6.49
CA ARG A 13 29.83 4.58 -5.38
C ARG A 13 29.15 3.21 -5.49
N CYS A 14 29.72 2.22 -4.82
CA CYS A 14 28.93 1.05 -4.42
C CYS A 14 27.74 1.61 -3.63
N PRO A 15 26.48 1.31 -3.98
CA PRO A 15 25.36 1.70 -3.15
C PRO A 15 25.57 0.98 -1.81
N GLY A 16 25.96 1.75 -0.80
CA GLY A 16 25.93 1.26 0.56
C GLY A 16 24.46 0.99 0.86
N ASN A 17 24.14 -0.27 1.11
CA ASN A 17 22.86 -0.70 1.66
C ASN A 17 22.69 -0.04 3.04
N HIS A 18 22.30 1.23 3.06
CA HIS A 18 21.74 1.83 4.24
C HIS A 18 20.33 1.25 4.40
N PRO A 19 19.95 0.80 5.60
CA PRO A 19 18.59 0.32 5.85
C PRO A 19 17.53 1.38 5.50
N GLU A 20 17.88 2.67 5.56
CA GLU A 20 17.02 3.78 5.14
C GLU A 20 16.77 3.84 3.62
N ASP A 21 17.71 3.39 2.79
CA ASP A 21 17.60 3.34 1.32
C ASP A 21 16.65 2.20 0.90
N ILE A 22 16.79 1.02 1.54
CA ILE A 22 15.94 -0.15 1.32
C ILE A 22 14.48 0.14 1.69
N MET A 23 14.24 0.83 2.81
CA MET A 23 12.88 1.25 3.17
C MET A 23 12.30 2.25 2.17
N ALA A 24 13.09 3.22 1.70
CA ALA A 24 12.64 4.19 0.71
C ALA A 24 12.31 3.54 -0.65
N ASP A 25 13.09 2.54 -1.08
CA ASP A 25 12.81 1.74 -2.28
C ASP A 25 11.52 0.93 -2.14
N HIS A 26 11.30 0.34 -0.97
CA HIS A 26 10.09 -0.42 -0.68
C HIS A 26 8.84 0.46 -0.70
N GLU A 27 8.88 1.61 -0.03
CA GLU A 27 7.76 2.57 -0.03
C GLU A 27 7.47 3.12 -1.42
N THR A 28 8.51 3.38 -2.21
CA THR A 28 8.38 3.85 -3.59
C THR A 28 7.72 2.77 -4.46
N TRP A 29 8.18 1.53 -4.34
CA TRP A 29 7.57 0.39 -5.01
C TRP A 29 6.11 0.21 -4.60
N LEU A 30 5.80 0.32 -3.31
CA LEU A 30 4.46 0.12 -2.78
C LEU A 30 3.49 1.20 -3.24
N LYS A 31 3.89 2.48 -3.18
CA LYS A 31 3.10 3.60 -3.72
C LYS A 31 2.79 3.41 -5.19
N LYS A 32 3.79 3.02 -5.99
CA LYS A 32 3.60 2.78 -7.42
C LYS A 32 2.65 1.62 -7.69
N THR A 33 2.79 0.53 -6.95
CA THR A 33 1.97 -0.68 -7.10
C THR A 33 0.52 -0.41 -6.73
N LEU A 34 0.28 0.25 -5.59
CA LEU A 34 -1.07 0.63 -5.19
C LEU A 34 -1.66 1.70 -6.12
N ALA A 35 -0.87 2.66 -6.59
CA ALA A 35 -1.33 3.65 -7.57
C ALA A 35 -1.79 2.99 -8.88
N ASP A 36 -1.05 1.97 -9.37
CA ASP A 36 -1.42 1.19 -10.55
C ASP A 36 -2.73 0.41 -10.34
N ILE A 37 -2.83 -0.30 -9.21
CA ILE A 37 -4.04 -1.06 -8.83
C ILE A 37 -5.27 -0.15 -8.76
N LEU A 38 -5.12 1.01 -8.11
CA LEU A 38 -6.20 1.96 -7.86
C LEU A 38 -6.49 2.86 -9.07
N GLY A 39 -5.58 2.95 -10.04
CA GLY A 39 -5.67 3.87 -11.17
C GLY A 39 -5.47 5.33 -10.78
N GLU A 40 -4.57 5.62 -9.83
CA GLU A 40 -4.28 6.98 -9.36
C GLU A 40 -2.93 7.49 -9.92
N ASP A 41 -2.95 8.12 -11.09
CA ASP A 41 -1.76 8.70 -11.74
C ASP A 41 -1.07 9.83 -10.94
N ARG A 42 -1.78 10.43 -9.98
CA ARG A 42 -1.25 11.51 -9.14
C ARG A 42 -0.35 11.01 -8.00
N GLY A 43 -0.23 9.69 -7.85
CA GLY A 43 0.47 9.05 -6.75
C GLY A 43 -0.37 8.98 -5.48
N LEU A 44 0.08 8.14 -4.55
CA LEU A 44 -0.54 7.96 -3.25
C LEU A 44 0.28 8.65 -2.16
N PRO A 45 -0.38 9.31 -1.20
CA PRO A 45 0.30 9.89 -0.05
C PRO A 45 0.84 8.77 0.87
N ASP A 46 1.90 9.07 1.61
CA ASP A 46 2.56 8.11 2.52
C ASP A 46 1.61 7.45 3.52
N TYR A 47 0.66 8.20 4.08
CA TYR A 47 -0.33 7.64 5.00
C TYR A 47 -1.26 6.61 4.35
N ALA A 48 -1.45 6.64 3.03
CA ALA A 48 -2.29 5.67 2.33
C ALA A 48 -1.59 4.32 2.13
N ILE A 49 -0.25 4.26 2.28
CA ILE A 49 0.49 3.01 2.14
C ILE A 49 0.78 2.34 3.49
N ASP A 50 0.51 3.00 4.61
CA ASP A 50 0.91 2.53 5.95
C ASP A 50 0.33 1.14 6.28
N ALA A 51 -0.94 0.92 5.95
CA ALA A 51 -1.61 -0.37 6.08
C ALA A 51 -0.94 -1.49 5.27
N PHE A 52 -0.29 -1.16 4.15
CA PHE A 52 0.38 -2.12 3.27
C PHE A 52 1.90 -2.16 3.45
N ARG A 53 2.48 -1.42 4.41
CA ARG A 53 3.94 -1.37 4.61
C ARG A 53 4.59 -2.71 4.96
N LYS A 54 3.81 -3.72 5.33
CA LYS A 54 4.33 -5.09 5.53
C LYS A 54 4.33 -5.94 4.26
N PHE A 55 3.64 -5.47 3.23
CA PHE A 55 3.54 -6.15 1.95
C PHE A 55 4.74 -5.80 1.10
N GLY A 56 5.62 -6.77 0.88
CA GLY A 56 6.79 -6.66 0.02
C GLY A 56 6.51 -7.01 -1.44
N PRO A 57 7.44 -6.68 -2.35
CA PRO A 57 7.44 -7.21 -3.71
C PRO A 57 7.49 -8.74 -3.73
N GLU A 58 8.22 -9.34 -2.80
CA GLU A 58 8.28 -10.80 -2.62
C GLU A 58 6.92 -11.42 -2.32
N ASP A 59 6.09 -10.77 -1.50
CA ASP A 59 4.76 -11.28 -1.17
C ASP A 59 3.85 -11.33 -2.39
N LEU A 60 3.95 -10.36 -3.31
CA LEU A 60 3.19 -10.41 -4.56
C LEU A 60 3.82 -11.34 -5.61
N ASP A 61 5.14 -11.48 -5.66
CA ASP A 61 5.82 -12.32 -6.65
C ASP A 61 5.67 -13.82 -6.33
N GLU A 62 5.71 -14.18 -5.05
CA GLU A 62 5.58 -15.57 -4.58
C GLU A 62 4.13 -16.08 -4.58
N LEU A 63 3.14 -15.17 -4.66
CA LEU A 63 1.74 -15.55 -4.87
C LEU A 63 1.54 -16.15 -6.26
N ARG A 64 0.66 -17.16 -6.36
CA ARG A 64 0.28 -17.69 -7.66
C ARG A 64 -0.43 -16.62 -8.47
N ARG A 65 -0.36 -16.73 -9.80
CA ARG A 65 -0.97 -15.76 -10.72
C ARG A 65 -2.45 -15.51 -10.44
N ASN A 66 -3.23 -16.56 -10.15
CA ASN A 66 -4.65 -16.45 -9.79
C ASN A 66 -4.86 -15.70 -8.47
N GLU A 67 -4.07 -16.02 -7.45
CA GLU A 67 -4.16 -15.40 -6.13
C GLU A 67 -3.77 -13.92 -6.19
N ARG A 68 -2.66 -13.62 -6.87
CA ARG A 68 -2.21 -12.24 -7.09
C ARG A 68 -3.27 -11.42 -7.80
N GLN A 69 -3.88 -11.95 -8.85
CA GLN A 69 -4.97 -11.25 -9.55
C GLN A 69 -6.20 -11.10 -8.67
N ALA A 70 -6.57 -12.11 -7.88
CA ALA A 70 -7.69 -12.03 -6.95
C ALA A 70 -7.46 -10.95 -5.89
N VAL A 71 -6.26 -10.91 -5.28
CA VAL A 71 -5.85 -9.90 -4.30
C VAL A 71 -5.90 -8.50 -4.90
N MET A 72 -5.25 -8.27 -6.05
CA MET A 72 -5.22 -6.95 -6.70
C MET A 72 -6.62 -6.46 -7.07
N GLN A 73 -7.48 -7.35 -7.58
CA GLN A 73 -8.85 -7.00 -7.93
C GLN A 73 -9.70 -6.72 -6.69
N ALA A 74 -9.51 -7.47 -5.60
CA ALA A 74 -10.20 -7.24 -4.34
C ALA A 74 -9.80 -5.91 -3.69
N ILE A 75 -8.51 -5.59 -3.68
CA ILE A 75 -7.97 -4.29 -3.25
C ILE A 75 -8.65 -3.18 -4.04
N LYS A 76 -8.62 -3.26 -5.38
CA LYS A 76 -9.22 -2.26 -6.25
C LYS A 76 -10.72 -2.09 -5.97
N ALA A 77 -11.47 -3.18 -6.01
CA ALA A 77 -12.92 -3.13 -5.86
C ALA A 77 -13.33 -2.54 -4.51
N LYS A 78 -12.70 -2.99 -3.41
CA LYS A 78 -13.10 -2.57 -2.07
C LYS A 78 -12.62 -1.16 -1.72
N ALA A 79 -11.44 -0.77 -2.17
CA ALA A 79 -10.97 0.61 -2.02
C ALA A 79 -11.92 1.58 -2.72
N HIS A 80 -12.29 1.30 -3.98
CA HIS A 80 -13.25 2.12 -4.73
C HIS A 80 -14.63 2.11 -4.08
N GLU A 81 -15.14 0.96 -3.64
CA GLU A 81 -16.43 0.88 -2.94
C GLU A 81 -16.44 1.73 -1.65
N SER A 82 -15.38 1.67 -0.84
CA SER A 82 -15.24 2.49 0.37
C SER A 82 -15.18 3.97 0.03
N ARG A 83 -14.38 4.35 -0.98
CA ARG A 83 -14.24 5.72 -1.46
C ARG A 83 -15.56 6.27 -2.01
N ASP A 84 -16.26 5.50 -2.83
CA ASP A 84 -17.52 5.89 -3.46
C ASP A 84 -18.67 5.95 -2.43
N SER A 85 -18.66 5.09 -1.42
CA SER A 85 -19.60 5.16 -0.29
C SER A 85 -19.47 6.48 0.47
N ARG A 86 -18.26 7.05 0.55
CA ARG A 86 -18.03 8.40 1.10
C ARG A 86 -18.39 9.50 0.09
N GLY A 87 -18.23 9.22 -1.19
CA GLY A 87 -18.59 10.13 -2.29
C GLY A 87 -20.09 10.30 -2.48
N GLY A 88 -20.91 9.30 -2.17
CA GLY A 88 -22.37 9.32 -2.34
C GLY A 88 -23.11 10.40 -1.51
N GLY A 89 -22.44 11.03 -0.55
CA GLY A 89 -22.96 12.18 0.20
C GLY A 89 -22.48 13.54 -0.29
N LEU A 90 -21.53 13.57 -1.23
CA LEU A 90 -21.00 14.80 -1.82
C LEU A 90 -21.83 15.10 -3.08
N GLY A 91 -22.62 16.17 -3.06
CA GLY A 91 -23.58 16.50 -4.12
C GLY A 91 -22.99 16.55 -5.53
N GLU A 92 -23.87 16.57 -6.54
CA GLU A 92 -23.51 16.64 -7.96
C GLU A 92 -22.44 17.72 -8.23
N GLY A 93 -21.26 17.30 -8.71
CA GLY A 93 -20.13 18.19 -9.01
C GLY A 93 -19.00 18.22 -7.97
N ALA A 94 -19.16 17.56 -6.82
CA ALA A 94 -18.04 17.34 -5.92
C ALA A 94 -17.06 16.32 -6.54
N GLY A 95 -15.77 16.67 -6.60
CA GLY A 95 -14.73 15.78 -7.12
C GLY A 95 -14.62 14.47 -6.32
N ARG A 96 -14.05 13.43 -6.93
CA ARG A 96 -13.82 12.14 -6.26
C ARG A 96 -13.09 12.36 -4.93
N PRO A 97 -13.58 11.83 -3.80
CA PRO A 97 -12.97 12.06 -2.48
C PRO A 97 -11.52 11.57 -2.44
N ALA A 98 -10.67 12.15 -1.61
CA ALA A 98 -9.29 11.70 -1.47
C ALA A 98 -9.23 10.29 -0.84
N TRP A 99 -8.20 9.51 -1.19
CA TRP A 99 -7.93 8.22 -0.55
C TRP A 99 -7.61 8.42 0.94
N THR A 100 -8.14 7.54 1.78
CA THR A 100 -7.89 7.53 3.23
C THR A 100 -7.32 6.21 3.67
N GLU A 101 -6.66 6.20 4.83
CA GLU A 101 -6.17 4.99 5.48
C GLU A 101 -7.29 3.94 5.67
N GLY A 102 -8.51 4.39 5.99
CA GLY A 102 -9.67 3.51 6.11
C GLY A 102 -10.03 2.77 4.81
N ASP A 103 -9.88 3.41 3.64
CA ASP A 103 -10.12 2.73 2.34
C ASP A 103 -9.08 1.63 2.11
N MET A 104 -7.86 1.85 2.60
CA MET A 104 -6.71 0.95 2.43
C MET A 104 -6.80 -0.22 3.42
N ASP A 105 -7.29 -0.01 4.65
CA ASP A 105 -7.60 -1.10 5.59
C ASP A 105 -8.69 -2.03 5.02
N TRP A 106 -9.75 -1.46 4.43
CA TRP A 106 -10.77 -2.25 3.73
C TRP A 106 -10.21 -3.03 2.55
N ALA A 107 -9.31 -2.41 1.78
CA ALA A 107 -8.64 -3.06 0.67
C ALA A 107 -7.77 -4.24 1.15
N LEU A 108 -7.07 -4.10 2.27
CA LEU A 108 -6.27 -5.16 2.88
C LEU A 108 -7.13 -6.31 3.41
N ARG A 109 -8.27 -6.01 4.05
CA ARG A 109 -9.26 -7.04 4.45
C ARG A 109 -9.81 -7.78 3.23
N ALA A 110 -10.06 -7.06 2.14
CA ALA A 110 -10.53 -7.66 0.89
C ALA A 110 -9.44 -8.54 0.26
N ALA A 111 -8.17 -8.14 0.31
CA ALA A 111 -7.04 -8.97 -0.10
C ALA A 111 -7.00 -10.29 0.70
N LYS A 112 -7.12 -10.20 2.03
CA LYS A 112 -7.19 -11.39 2.91
C LYS A 112 -8.37 -12.28 2.51
N SER A 113 -9.56 -11.69 2.36
CA SER A 113 -10.76 -12.42 1.95
C SER A 113 -10.60 -13.12 0.59
N ALA A 114 -9.86 -12.50 -0.34
CA ALA A 114 -9.59 -13.08 -1.66
C ALA A 114 -8.66 -14.30 -1.56
N LEU A 115 -7.66 -14.26 -0.68
CA LEU A 115 -6.81 -15.42 -0.39
C LEU A 115 -7.60 -16.54 0.34
N GLU A 116 -8.50 -16.17 1.25
CA GLU A 116 -9.36 -17.14 1.95
C GLU A 116 -10.38 -17.81 1.02
N ALA A 117 -10.83 -17.12 -0.03
CA ALA A 117 -11.75 -17.65 -1.02
C ALA A 117 -11.13 -18.79 -1.86
N GLU A 118 -9.80 -18.79 -2.03
CA GLU A 118 -9.11 -19.92 -2.63
C GLU A 118 -9.11 -21.11 -1.65
N PRO A 119 -9.39 -22.34 -2.09
CA PRO A 119 -9.42 -23.49 -1.19
C PRO A 119 -8.02 -23.81 -0.66
N ALA A 120 -7.88 -24.15 0.63
CA ALA A 120 -6.60 -24.33 1.31
C ALA A 120 -5.60 -25.22 0.54
N GLY A 121 -6.05 -26.33 -0.06
CA GLY A 121 -5.17 -27.23 -0.86
C GLY A 121 -4.74 -26.69 -2.24
N LYS A 122 -5.18 -25.48 -2.63
CA LYS A 122 -4.77 -24.81 -3.87
C LYS A 122 -4.03 -23.49 -3.62
N ARG A 123 -3.89 -23.09 -2.35
CA ARG A 123 -3.17 -21.87 -1.98
C ARG A 123 -1.67 -22.05 -2.20
N SER A 124 -0.96 -20.95 -2.47
CA SER A 124 0.50 -20.92 -2.36
C SER A 124 0.93 -20.97 -0.89
N GLU A 125 2.15 -21.45 -0.66
CA GLU A 125 2.77 -21.39 0.67
C GLU A 125 2.85 -19.95 1.17
N LYS A 126 3.09 -18.99 0.27
CA LYS A 126 3.03 -17.55 0.56
C LYS A 126 1.64 -17.10 0.99
N ALA A 127 0.57 -17.50 0.27
CA ALA A 127 -0.79 -17.18 0.67
C ALA A 127 -1.13 -17.74 2.05
N GLU A 128 -0.67 -18.96 2.37
CA GLU A 128 -0.85 -19.53 3.70
C GLU A 128 -0.05 -18.76 4.77
N ALA A 129 1.19 -18.35 4.48
CA ALA A 129 1.99 -17.53 5.39
C ALA A 129 1.34 -16.16 5.66
N LEU A 130 0.84 -15.48 4.63
CA LEU A 130 0.14 -14.20 4.74
C LEU A 130 -1.17 -14.33 5.53
N LEU A 131 -1.90 -15.44 5.36
CA LEU A 131 -3.13 -15.72 6.13
C LEU A 131 -2.84 -16.10 7.58
N ALA A 132 -1.72 -16.79 7.83
CA ALA A 132 -1.26 -17.20 9.16
C ALA A 132 -0.64 -16.04 9.95
N ASP A 133 -0.20 -14.98 9.26
CA ASP A 133 0.26 -13.76 9.90
C ASP A 133 -0.92 -13.09 10.64
N CYS A 134 -0.87 -13.17 11.97
CA CYS A 134 -1.90 -12.68 12.89
C CYS A 134 -2.16 -11.17 12.78
N GLU A 135 -1.31 -10.43 12.07
CA GLU A 135 -1.42 -8.97 11.92
C GLU A 135 -2.26 -8.56 10.70
N CYS A 136 -2.64 -9.50 9.82
CA CYS A 136 -3.63 -9.21 8.77
C CYS A 136 -5.03 -9.01 9.37
N PRO A 137 -5.67 -7.83 9.19
CA PRO A 137 -6.98 -7.54 9.79
C PRO A 137 -8.02 -8.58 9.38
N SER A 138 -8.99 -8.87 10.26
CA SER A 138 -10.04 -9.84 9.96
C SER A 138 -10.77 -9.47 8.67
N ALA A 139 -10.95 -10.45 7.76
CA ALA A 139 -11.62 -10.25 6.48
C ALA A 139 -13.08 -9.78 6.62
N THR A 140 -13.67 -9.98 7.80
CA THR A 140 -15.02 -9.56 8.15
C THR A 140 -14.99 -8.74 9.46
N GLY A 141 -15.80 -7.69 9.53
CA GLY A 141 -15.92 -6.82 10.71
C GLY A 141 -16.45 -5.42 10.39
N PRO A 142 -16.88 -4.64 11.40
CA PRO A 142 -17.32 -3.27 11.21
C PRO A 142 -16.21 -2.40 10.61
N ASN A 143 -16.61 -1.41 9.81
CA ASN A 143 -15.72 -0.40 9.24
C ASN A 143 -14.99 0.30 10.39
N PRO A 144 -13.64 0.28 10.47
CA PRO A 144 -12.93 1.04 11.49
C PRO A 144 -13.12 2.56 11.31
N GLY A 145 -13.66 2.99 10.17
CA GLY A 145 -14.48 4.19 10.03
C GLY A 145 -14.00 5.43 10.78
N GLN A 146 -13.36 6.33 10.02
CA GLN A 146 -13.44 7.80 10.16
C GLN A 146 -12.40 8.55 11.00
N ASP A 147 -11.59 7.91 11.84
CA ASP A 147 -10.58 8.61 12.66
C ASP A 147 -9.17 8.08 12.30
N THR A 148 -8.19 8.83 11.75
CA THR A 148 -7.55 9.97 12.42
C THR A 148 -6.63 10.83 11.52
N ARG A 149 -6.52 10.63 10.19
CA ARG A 149 -5.70 11.51 9.32
C ARG A 149 -6.26 11.65 7.90
N THR A 150 -7.34 12.40 7.74
CA THR A 150 -7.66 12.95 6.41
C THR A 150 -6.64 14.05 6.10
N ALA A 151 -6.01 14.05 4.93
CA ALA A 151 -5.23 15.20 4.46
C ALA A 151 -6.13 16.43 4.37
N GLY A 152 -6.20 17.20 5.46
CA GLY A 152 -7.16 18.30 5.61
C GLY A 152 -7.28 18.94 6.99
N GLU A 153 -6.71 18.41 8.07
CA GLU A 153 -6.70 19.11 9.36
C GLU A 153 -5.52 20.10 9.50
N ILE A 154 -5.56 21.14 8.68
CA ILE A 154 -5.06 22.47 9.07
C ILE A 154 -6.27 23.40 9.18
N GLY A 155 -6.98 23.33 10.30
CA GLY A 155 -8.26 24.01 10.44
C GLY A 155 -8.67 24.28 11.88
N GLU A 156 -7.97 25.21 12.50
CA GLU A 156 -8.52 26.17 13.47
C GLU A 156 -9.21 25.59 14.72
N GLY A 157 -8.43 25.51 15.80
CA GLY A 157 -8.96 25.40 17.15
C GLY A 157 -9.87 26.58 17.48
N ARG A 158 -11.18 26.40 17.32
CA ARG A 158 -12.20 27.29 17.88
C ARG A 158 -12.60 26.80 19.27
N LYS A 159 -11.98 27.47 20.25
CA LYS A 159 -12.41 27.81 21.62
C LYS A 159 -13.83 27.45 22.09
N PRO A 160 -13.99 27.22 23.41
CA PRO A 160 -14.93 27.98 24.24
C PRO A 160 -14.33 29.32 24.72
#